data_AF-A0A971NTJ6-F1
#
_entry.id   AF-A0A971NTJ6-F1
#
_cell.length_a   1.000
_cell.length_b   1.000
_cell.length_c   1.000
_cell.angle_alpha   90.00
_cell.angle_beta   90.00
_cell.angle_gamma   90.00
#
_symmetry.space_group_name_H-M   'P 1'
#
loop_
_entity.id
_entity.type
_entity.pdbx_description
1 polymer ?
#
loop_
_entity_poly.entity_id
_entity_poly.type
_entity_poly.pdbx_seq_one_letter_code
_entity_poly.pdbx_strand_id
1 'polypeptide(L)'
;MKKVWQLLLRVLILYLVVGLVAGISSYVQLELDGKTAVFSPWIGIPLSILDWPGILRADLLRGRWNFQSIATLITLAAGILGLFIWRPKK
;
A
#
# COMPACT_ATOMS: atom_id res chain seq x y z
N MET A 1 -13.10 25.19 2.16
CA MET A 1 -11.88 24.72 2.88
C MET A 1 -12.09 23.39 3.62
N LYS A 2 -13.06 23.25 4.53
CA LYS A 2 -13.28 22.00 5.31
C LYS A 2 -13.42 20.71 4.45
N LYS A 3 -14.11 20.77 3.31
CA LYS A 3 -14.29 19.62 2.40
C LYS A 3 -12.99 19.16 1.71
N VAL A 4 -12.14 20.12 1.32
CA VAL A 4 -10.83 19.82 0.69
C VAL A 4 -9.91 19.17 1.71
N TRP A 5 -9.87 19.70 2.93
CA TRP A 5 -9.10 19.12 4.04
C TRP A 5 -9.53 17.68 4.37
N GLN A 6 -10.84 17.42 4.42
CA GLN A 6 -11.37 16.06 4.62
C GLN A 6 -10.96 15.11 3.50
N LEU A 7 -10.93 15.57 2.24
CA LEU A 7 -10.48 14.77 1.12
C LEU A 7 -8.99 14.44 1.23
N LEU A 8 -8.15 15.43 1.54
CA LEU A 8 -6.71 15.24 1.72
C LEU A 8 -6.40 14.22 2.83
N LEU A 9 -7.08 14.32 3.98
CA LEU A 9 -6.93 13.36 5.07
C LEU A 9 -7.34 11.95 4.65
N ARG A 10 -8.43 11.80 3.89
CA ARG A 10 -8.86 10.48 3.39
C ARG A 10 -7.85 9.87 2.42
N VAL A 11 -7.30 10.68 1.52
CA VAL A 11 -6.25 10.24 0.58
C VAL A 11 -4.98 9.87 1.34
N LEU A 12 -4.60 10.64 2.36
CA LEU A 12 -3.46 10.33 3.21
C LEU A 12 -3.65 9.02 3.98
N ILE A 13 -4.82 8.82 4.60
CA ILE A 13 -5.14 7.56 5.29
C ILE A 13 -5.09 6.39 4.31
N LEU A 14 -5.68 6.55 3.11
CA LEU A 14 -5.63 5.52 2.09
C LEU A 14 -4.19 5.19 1.69
N TYR A 15 -3.36 6.21 1.47
CA TYR A 15 -1.95 6.05 1.13
C TYR A 15 -1.22 5.22 2.20
N LEU A 16 -1.44 5.54 3.48
CA LEU A 16 -0.83 4.83 4.60
C LEU A 16 -1.33 3.38 4.70
N VAL A 17 -2.62 3.13 4.48
CA VAL A 17 -3.20 1.78 4.50
C VAL A 17 -2.64 0.92 3.37
N VAL A 18 -2.58 1.46 2.15
CA VAL A 18 -2.01 0.74 1.01
C VAL A 18 -0.53 0.45 1.26
N GLY A 19 0.21 1.44 1.74
CA GLY A 19 1.62 1.28 2.12
C GLY A 19 1.84 0.23 3.21
N LEU A 20 0.93 0.15 4.20
CA LEU A 20 1.01 -0.83 5.28
C LEU A 20 0.78 -2.25 4.74
N VAL A 21 -0.22 -2.43 3.88
CA VAL A 21 -0.47 -3.72 3.22
C VAL A 21 0.71 -4.11 2.34
N ALA A 22 1.27 -3.17 1.57
CA ALA A 22 2.47 -3.41 0.77
C ALA A 22 3.66 -3.84 1.64
N GLY A 23 3.87 -3.18 2.78
CA GLY A 23 4.90 -3.52 3.75
C GLY A 23 4.72 -4.92 4.33
N ILE A 24 3.54 -5.24 4.89
CA ILE A 24 3.28 -6.56 5.48
C ILE A 24 3.40 -7.67 4.43
N SER A 25 2.79 -7.48 3.25
CA SER A 25 2.84 -8.47 2.18
C SER A 25 4.24 -8.69 1.62
N SER A 26 5.14 -7.69 1.70
CA SER A 26 6.56 -7.87 1.35
C SER A 26 7.27 -8.86 2.28
N TYR A 27 7.00 -8.81 3.59
CA TYR A 27 7.58 -9.77 4.56
C TYR A 27 7.00 -11.17 4.37
N VAL A 28 5.69 -11.27 4.10
CA VAL A 28 5.07 -12.55 3.75
C VAL A 28 5.69 -13.11 2.47
N GLN A 29 5.89 -12.28 1.44
CA GLN A 29 6.54 -12.73 0.19
C GLN A 29 7.99 -13.18 0.43
N LEU A 30 8.75 -12.51 1.30
CA LEU A 30 10.11 -12.92 1.66
C LEU A 30 10.13 -14.30 2.31
N GLU A 31 9.19 -14.58 3.23
CA GLU A 31 9.04 -15.89 3.83
C GLU A 31 8.65 -16.96 2.80
N LEU A 32 7.71 -16.66 1.90
CA LEU A 32 7.32 -17.56 0.80
C LEU A 32 8.47 -17.84 -0.19
N ASP A 33 9.33 -16.86 -0.43
CA ASP A 33 10.51 -16.98 -1.28
C ASP A 33 11.69 -17.67 -0.57
N GLY A 34 11.58 -17.98 0.73
CA GLY A 34 12.68 -18.50 1.54
C GLY A 34 13.84 -17.52 1.71
N LYS A 35 13.59 -16.22 1.57
CA LYS A 35 14.59 -15.15 1.66
C LYS A 35 14.59 -14.53 3.05
N THR A 36 15.77 -14.14 3.52
CA THR A 36 15.91 -13.39 4.77
C THR A 36 15.59 -11.92 4.56
N ALA A 37 14.89 -11.32 5.52
CA ALA A 37 14.63 -9.89 5.50
C ALA A 37 15.92 -9.09 5.72
N VAL A 38 16.19 -8.12 4.83
CA VAL A 38 17.36 -7.23 4.92
C VAL A 38 17.23 -6.27 6.10
N PHE A 39 16.00 -5.83 6.38
CA PHE A 39 15.66 -4.93 7.48
C PHE A 39 14.69 -5.59 8.45
N SER A 40 14.77 -5.22 9.74
CA SER A 40 13.76 -5.61 10.71
C SER A 40 12.38 -5.07 10.32
N PRO A 41 11.27 -5.76 10.64
CA PRO A 41 9.91 -5.29 10.31
C PRO A 41 9.62 -3.87 10.81
N TRP A 42 10.19 -3.49 11.95
CA TRP A 42 10.06 -2.17 12.54
C TRP A 42 10.65 -1.03 11.70
N ILE A 43 11.59 -1.34 10.80
CA ILE A 43 12.22 -0.37 9.90
C ILE A 43 11.71 -0.57 8.46
N GLY A 44 11.65 -1.82 7.99
CA GLY A 44 11.24 -2.12 6.63
C GLY A 44 9.78 -1.78 6.34
N ILE A 45 8.85 -2.01 7.29
CA ILE A 45 7.44 -1.66 7.08
C ILE A 45 7.24 -0.14 6.94
N PRO A 46 7.77 0.73 7.84
CA PRO A 46 7.70 2.17 7.64
C PRO A 46 8.30 2.67 6.33
N LEU A 47 9.44 2.11 5.91
CA LEU A 47 10.05 2.46 4.62
C LEU A 47 9.14 2.05 3.45
N SER A 48 8.57 0.85 3.50
CA SER A 48 7.60 0.38 2.51
C SER A 48 6.32 1.23 2.51
N ILE A 49 5.86 1.74 3.65
CA ILE A 49 4.71 2.66 3.69
C ILE A 49 5.01 3.95 2.93
N LEU A 50 6.25 4.44 2.98
CA LEU A 50 6.63 5.67 2.28
C LEU A 50 6.87 5.43 0.79
N ASP A 51 7.45 4.28 0.41
CA ASP A 51 7.90 4.01 -0.97
C ASP A 51 7.08 2.93 -1.70
N TRP A 52 5.92 2.51 -1.19
CA TRP A 52 5.08 1.51 -1.88
C TRP A 52 4.77 1.84 -3.34
N PRO A 53 4.59 3.11 -3.78
CA PRO A 53 4.36 3.40 -5.20
C PRO A 53 5.59 3.09 -6.04
N GLY A 54 6.79 3.37 -5.52
CA GLY A 54 8.07 3.07 -6.17
C GLY A 54 8.29 1.56 -6.30
N ILE A 55 8.03 0.83 -5.21
CA ILE A 55 8.11 -0.63 -5.16
C ILE A 55 7.13 -1.27 -6.17
N LEU A 56 5.87 -0.88 -6.13
CA LEU A 56 4.84 -1.39 -7.04
C LEU A 56 5.18 -1.07 -8.51
N ARG A 57 5.64 0.16 -8.79
CA ARG A 57 6.08 0.55 -10.13
C ARG A 57 7.25 -0.32 -10.61
N ALA A 58 8.23 -0.58 -9.75
CA ALA A 58 9.37 -1.42 -10.10
C ALA A 58 8.95 -2.86 -10.42
N ASP A 59 8.03 -3.42 -9.65
CA ASP A 59 7.48 -4.76 -9.88
C ASP A 59 6.70 -4.82 -11.21
N LEU A 60 5.84 -3.83 -11.48
CA LEU A 60 5.11 -3.73 -12.76
C LEU A 60 6.03 -3.62 -13.97
N LEU A 61 7.06 -2.76 -13.89
CA LEU A 61 8.05 -2.58 -14.97
C LEU A 61 8.89 -3.84 -15.23
N ARG A 62 9.10 -4.66 -14.18
CA ARG A 62 9.82 -5.93 -14.28
C ARG A 62 8.89 -7.11 -14.63
N GLY A 63 7.59 -6.87 -14.80
CA GLY A 63 6.60 -7.93 -15.03
C GLY A 63 6.45 -8.91 -13.86
N ARG A 64 6.82 -8.49 -12.63
CA ARG A 64 6.77 -9.34 -11.43
C ARG A 64 5.38 -9.25 -10.79
N TRP A 65 4.59 -10.29 -11.00
CA TRP A 65 3.30 -10.47 -10.35
C TRP A 65 3.45 -11.35 -9.11
N ASN A 66 3.99 -10.78 -8.04
CA ASN A 66 4.13 -11.44 -6.74
C ASN A 66 2.91 -11.16 -5.85
N PHE A 67 2.79 -11.90 -4.74
CA PHE A 67 1.69 -11.73 -3.77
C PHE A 67 1.63 -10.29 -3.26
N GLN A 68 2.79 -9.69 -2.99
CA GLN A 68 2.92 -8.29 -2.57
C GLN A 68 2.25 -7.31 -3.56
N SER A 69 2.60 -7.38 -4.85
CA SER A 69 2.09 -6.48 -5.87
C SER A 69 0.59 -6.66 -6.06
N ILE A 70 0.09 -7.90 -6.07
CA ILE A 70 -1.33 -8.20 -6.20
C ILE A 70 -2.11 -7.66 -4.99
N ALA A 71 -1.65 -7.92 -3.77
CA ALA A 71 -2.28 -7.43 -2.54
C ALA A 71 -2.32 -5.90 -2.48
N THR A 72 -1.23 -5.25 -2.90
CA THR A 72 -1.12 -3.79 -2.96
C THR A 72 -2.12 -3.21 -3.97
N LEU A 73 -2.20 -3.78 -5.17
CA LEU A 73 -3.14 -3.33 -6.22
C LEU A 73 -4.60 -3.51 -5.80
N ILE A 74 -4.95 -4.66 -5.20
CA ILE A 74 -6.31 -4.90 -4.71
C ILE A 74 -6.69 -3.88 -3.63
N THR A 75 -5.77 -3.62 -2.70
CA THR A 75 -6.00 -2.66 -1.60
C THR A 75 -6.14 -1.24 -2.14
N LEU A 76 -5.32 -0.85 -3.12
CA LEU A 76 -5.42 0.43 -3.79
C LEU A 76 -6.77 0.58 -4.50
N ALA A 77 -7.17 -0.42 -5.29
CA ALA A 77 -8.44 -0.42 -6.01
C ALA A 77 -9.64 -0.35 -5.05
N ALA A 78 -9.65 -1.19 -4.00
CA ALA A 78 -10.69 -1.20 -2.99
C ALA A 78 -10.78 0.14 -2.24
N GLY A 79 -9.64 0.73 -1.92
CA GLY A 79 -9.58 2.02 -1.25
C GLY A 79 -10.06 3.18 -2.11
N ILE A 80 -9.70 3.20 -3.41
CA ILE A 80 -10.23 4.17 -4.37
C ILE A 80 -11.75 4.03 -4.48
N LEU A 81 -12.26 2.81 -4.63
CA LEU A 81 -13.71 2.55 -4.65
C LEU A 81 -14.38 3.04 -3.36
N GLY A 82 -13.77 2.80 -2.20
CA GLY A 82 -14.22 3.29 -0.91
C GLY A 82 -14.31 4.82 -0.86
N LEU A 83 -13.36 5.55 -1.47
CA LEU A 83 -13.41 7.02 -1.57
C LEU A 83 -14.61 7.51 -2.38
N PHE A 84 -14.96 6.81 -3.47
CA PHE A 84 -16.11 7.17 -4.33
C PHE A 84 -17.46 6.81 -3.70
N ILE A 85 -17.54 5.66 -3.03
CA ILE A 85 -18.77 5.16 -2.40
C ILE A 85 -19.09 5.94 -1.12
N TRP A 86 -18.07 6.35 -0.35
CA TRP A 86 -18.26 7.09 0.90
C TRP A 86 -18.67 8.55 0.64
N ARG A 87 -19.95 8.76 0.34
CA ARG A 87 -20.61 10.06 0.46
C ARG A 87 -20.97 10.28 1.92
N PRO A 88 -20.37 11.27 2.62
CA PRO A 88 -20.79 11.59 3.97
C PRO A 88 -22.27 11.98 3.95
N LYS A 89 -23.11 11.29 4.74
CA LYS A 89 -24.49 11.74 5.00
C LYS A 89 -24.39 13.16 5.57
N LYS A 90 -25.12 14.09 4.94
CA LYS A 90 -25.21 15.49 5.36
C LYS A 90 -25.79 15.61 6.76
#